data_AF-A0A9D2TC61-F1
#
_entry.id   AF-A0A9D2TC61-F1
#
_cell.length_a   1.000
_cell.length_b   1.000
_cell.length_c   1.000
_cell.angle_alpha   90.00
_cell.angle_beta   90.00
_cell.angle_gamma   90.00
#
_symmetry.space_group_name_H-M   'P 1'
#
loop_
_entity.id
_entity.type
_entity.pdbx_description
1 polymer ?
#
loop_
_entity_poly.entity_id
_entity_poly.type
_entity_poly.pdbx_seq_one_letter_code
_entity_poly.pdbx_strand_id
1 'polypeptide(L)'
;ETNKLTRIFTFRDAGSNDERNDYDQHDIQIVRIEENGDMDYVVYGYMNRGSHEGMVGTAVYHYDCEQNVSEEKIFLSSGKAFPFLKDQVEALSYVSKEGMFYMTVENTLYEINMEEKTYTALQEELSGRSFFVSASGRYAAWTDSTDRNEVCSIVFLDLEDGSRQEITAEDGSRLRLFGFINDDVIYGIARDSDISAGGVSQFVMEQVRIQNHAGELVKDYQQEGYFVTDVQVQDNLLVLKRVQLQGSSYAAVSDDQIMNNVKGKQEEAISLITQTTVRQANVTALQYSTSTSTQEALVMEGKFMENAQDDTLNMSIEESSTEKYYVYAEGGLEGIYTNGGTAVQTADSKNGVVLTGDQQYLWERSNTKASASISLEDLPDGVKSAPLDAAQLAESVRDTGRAVSLNGCTLEEILYQVSQLRPVIARGQDGKAKLIIGFDTYNLTVYDPATGEASYQGRQDSEKEFTDNGSVYICYIENIQEQQ
;
A
#
# COMPACT_ATOMS: atom_id res chain seq x y z
N GLU A 1 35.01 -4.03 21.14
CA GLU A 1 36.39 -3.52 21.27
C GLU A 1 36.54 -2.01 21.49
N THR A 2 35.49 -1.19 21.68
CA THR A 2 35.69 0.20 22.15
C THR A 2 34.66 0.75 23.13
N ASN A 3 33.59 0.01 23.48
CA ASN A 3 32.48 0.50 24.33
C ASN A 3 32.00 1.90 23.91
N LYS A 4 31.80 2.11 22.61
CA LYS A 4 31.40 3.40 22.02
C LYS A 4 29.99 3.31 21.46
N LEU A 5 29.25 4.40 21.58
CA LEU A 5 27.99 4.64 20.88
C LEU A 5 28.15 5.93 20.09
N THR A 6 27.84 5.92 18.79
CA THR A 6 27.87 7.14 17.98
C THR A 6 26.46 7.59 17.68
N ARG A 7 26.16 8.86 17.98
CA ARG A 7 24.96 9.53 17.50
C ARG A 7 25.24 10.07 16.10
N ILE A 8 24.84 9.31 15.08
CA ILE A 8 25.05 9.64 13.65
C ILE A 8 24.14 10.79 13.23
N PHE A 9 22.85 10.71 13.56
CA PHE A 9 21.86 11.71 13.20
C PHE A 9 20.90 11.98 14.36
N THR A 10 20.50 13.24 14.55
CA THR A 10 19.33 13.60 15.36
C THR A 10 18.89 15.04 15.04
N PHE A 11 17.58 15.28 15.00
CA PHE A 11 17.03 16.62 15.15
C PHE A 11 16.75 16.99 16.61
N ARG A 12 16.66 16.00 17.50
CA ARG A 12 16.41 16.22 18.92
C ARG A 12 17.66 16.76 19.59
N ASP A 13 17.48 17.81 20.39
CA ASP A 13 18.55 18.41 21.17
C ASP A 13 18.15 18.43 22.64
N ALA A 14 18.94 17.77 23.49
CA ALA A 14 18.69 17.73 24.94
C ALA A 14 19.07 19.04 25.64
N GLY A 15 19.76 19.96 24.96
CA GLY A 15 20.25 21.23 25.53
C GLY A 15 19.40 22.46 25.21
N SER A 16 18.43 22.36 24.28
CA SER A 16 17.64 23.50 23.79
C SER A 16 16.15 23.20 23.80
N ASN A 17 15.35 24.06 24.45
CA ASN A 17 13.89 24.02 24.41
C ASN A 17 13.32 24.65 23.12
N ASP A 18 13.97 24.43 21.99
CA ASP A 18 13.48 24.91 20.70
C ASP A 18 12.47 23.89 20.18
N GLU A 19 11.20 24.30 20.09
CA GLU A 19 10.08 23.43 19.70
C GLU A 19 10.27 22.76 18.32
N ARG A 20 11.10 23.36 17.44
CA ARG A 20 11.46 22.76 16.16
C ARG A 20 12.23 21.44 16.32
N ASN A 21 12.91 21.21 17.44
CA ASN A 21 13.62 19.95 17.71
C ASN A 21 12.67 18.77 17.93
N ASP A 22 11.44 19.07 18.34
CA ASP A 22 10.44 18.09 18.73
C ASP A 22 9.35 17.91 17.65
N TYR A 23 9.44 18.63 16.53
CA TYR A 23 8.51 18.46 15.42
C TYR A 23 8.73 17.10 14.75
N ASP A 24 7.70 16.25 14.78
CA ASP A 24 7.76 14.82 14.50
C ASP A 24 7.29 14.43 13.09
N GLN A 25 7.17 15.40 12.19
CA GLN A 25 6.77 15.15 10.80
C GLN A 25 7.96 14.75 9.92
N HIS A 26 8.79 13.85 10.42
CA HIS A 26 9.93 13.25 9.72
C HIS A 26 10.22 11.87 10.31
N ASP A 27 10.93 11.04 9.56
CA ASP A 27 11.42 9.75 10.04
C ASP A 27 12.75 9.40 9.35
N ILE A 28 13.38 8.32 9.81
CA ILE A 28 14.70 7.88 9.33
C ILE A 28 14.63 6.41 8.95
N GLN A 29 15.09 6.08 7.74
CA GLN A 29 15.25 4.70 7.30
C GLN A 29 16.72 4.36 7.12
N ILE A 30 17.18 3.33 7.84
CA ILE A 30 18.50 2.75 7.60
C ILE A 30 18.38 1.85 6.37
N VAL A 31 19.16 2.13 5.34
CA VAL A 31 19.11 1.39 4.06
C VAL A 31 20.16 0.28 4.05
N ARG A 32 21.40 0.60 4.43
CA ARG A 32 22.50 -0.36 4.45
C ARG A 32 23.43 -0.10 5.63
N ILE A 33 23.96 -1.16 6.21
CA ILE A 33 25.08 -1.12 7.15
C ILE A 33 26.15 -2.08 6.66
N GLU A 34 27.38 -1.59 6.55
CA GLU A 34 28.55 -2.38 6.18
C GLU A 34 29.27 -2.95 7.42
N GLU A 35 30.07 -4.00 7.23
CA GLU A 35 30.80 -4.66 8.34
C GLU A 35 31.80 -3.72 9.04
N ASN A 36 32.32 -2.72 8.32
CA ASN A 36 33.21 -1.69 8.86
C ASN A 36 32.46 -0.61 9.67
N GLY A 37 31.13 -0.61 9.64
CA GLY A 37 30.26 0.35 10.32
C GLY A 37 29.83 1.54 9.46
N ASP A 38 30.23 1.60 8.19
CA ASP A 38 29.68 2.59 7.25
C ASP A 38 28.20 2.33 7.05
N MET A 39 27.43 3.39 6.81
CA MET A 39 25.99 3.33 6.79
C MET A 39 25.40 4.27 5.75
N ASP A 40 24.47 3.77 4.95
CA ASP A 40 23.61 4.58 4.10
C ASP A 40 22.24 4.67 4.75
N TYR A 41 21.73 5.89 4.92
CA TYR A 41 20.45 6.14 5.55
C TYR A 41 19.71 7.30 4.89
N VAL A 42 18.39 7.28 5.01
CA VAL A 42 17.49 8.26 4.43
C VAL A 42 16.79 9.00 5.56
N VAL A 43 16.76 10.32 5.48
CA VAL A 43 15.93 11.19 6.32
C VAL A 43 14.84 11.74 5.43
N TYR A 44 13.58 11.57 5.81
CA TYR A 44 12.46 12.00 4.97
C TYR A 44 11.38 12.69 5.79
N GLY A 45 10.67 13.61 5.14
CA GLY A 45 9.68 14.48 5.78
C GLY A 45 10.18 15.92 5.89
N TYR A 46 9.69 16.62 6.91
CA TYR A 46 10.05 18.00 7.18
C TYR A 46 11.43 18.08 7.83
N MET A 47 12.32 18.86 7.22
CA MET A 47 13.68 19.06 7.71
C MET A 47 13.67 20.15 8.80
N ASN A 48 13.82 19.73 10.06
CA ASN A 48 13.74 20.65 11.20
C ASN A 48 14.89 21.66 11.26
N ARG A 49 16.06 21.31 10.69
CA ARG A 49 17.31 22.08 10.73
C ARG A 49 18.23 21.69 9.56
N GLY A 50 19.27 22.49 9.31
CA GLY A 50 20.29 22.21 8.31
C GLY A 50 20.13 23.06 7.05
N SER A 51 20.77 22.66 5.95
CA SER A 51 20.69 23.31 4.64
C SER A 51 19.26 23.39 4.10
N HIS A 52 18.45 22.39 4.43
CA HIS A 52 17.07 22.24 3.96
C HIS A 52 16.02 22.63 5.02
N GLU A 53 16.41 23.38 6.07
CA GLU A 53 15.49 23.76 7.14
C GLU A 53 14.18 24.38 6.59
N GLY A 54 13.04 23.81 6.98
CA GLY A 54 11.73 24.26 6.55
C GLY A 54 11.21 23.63 5.26
N MET A 55 12.02 22.82 4.59
CA MET A 55 11.64 22.07 3.39
C MET A 55 11.11 20.69 3.75
N VAL A 56 10.31 20.12 2.85
CA VAL A 56 9.86 18.73 2.93
C VAL A 56 10.48 17.96 1.77
N GLY A 57 11.04 16.79 2.06
CA GLY A 57 11.72 15.99 1.04
C GLY A 57 12.40 14.76 1.62
N THR A 58 13.24 14.14 0.80
CA THR A 58 13.97 12.90 1.11
C THR A 58 15.47 13.15 0.90
N ALA A 59 16.24 13.16 1.99
CA ALA A 59 17.70 13.31 1.98
C ALA A 59 18.37 11.95 2.15
N VAL A 60 19.28 11.59 1.24
CA VAL A 60 20.11 10.39 1.35
C VAL A 60 21.47 10.79 1.90
N TYR A 61 21.93 10.07 2.92
CA TYR A 61 23.21 10.29 3.57
C TYR A 61 24.07 9.03 3.53
N HIS A 62 25.37 9.25 3.38
CA HIS A 62 26.41 8.25 3.65
C HIS A 62 27.18 8.64 4.91
N TYR A 63 27.28 7.74 5.87
CA TYR A 63 28.09 7.90 7.08
C TYR A 63 29.36 7.06 6.98
N ASP A 64 30.50 7.74 7.03
CA ASP A 64 31.84 7.14 7.14
C ASP A 64 32.19 6.95 8.62
N CYS A 65 32.34 5.68 9.02
CA CYS A 65 32.61 5.28 10.40
C CYS A 65 34.02 5.66 10.87
N GLU A 66 35.01 5.63 9.97
CA GLU A 66 36.40 5.94 10.27
C GLU A 66 36.58 7.44 10.55
N GLN A 67 35.94 8.28 9.75
CA GLN A 67 35.95 9.74 9.88
C GLN A 67 34.93 10.25 10.89
N ASN A 68 33.90 9.45 11.19
CA ASN A 68 32.77 9.81 12.03
C ASN A 68 32.06 11.05 11.47
N VAL A 69 31.75 11.00 10.16
CA VAL A 69 31.14 12.07 9.37
C VAL A 69 30.01 11.51 8.50
N SER A 70 28.87 12.19 8.50
CA SER A 70 27.79 12.02 7.52
C SER A 70 27.90 13.04 6.39
N GLU A 71 27.78 12.58 5.15
CA GLU A 71 27.75 13.39 3.95
C GLU A 71 26.38 13.24 3.28
N GLU A 72 25.73 14.36 2.97
CA GLU A 72 24.52 14.34 2.14
C GLU A 72 24.91 14.00 0.70
N LYS A 73 24.27 13.00 0.12
CA LYS A 73 24.52 12.56 -1.25
C LYS A 73 23.52 13.15 -2.24
N ILE A 74 22.26 13.28 -1.82
CA ILE A 74 21.21 13.94 -2.61
C ILE A 74 20.06 14.36 -1.70
N PHE A 75 19.36 15.43 -2.07
CA PHE A 75 18.09 15.84 -1.49
C PHE A 75 17.00 15.91 -2.57
N LEU A 76 15.95 15.12 -2.40
CA LEU A 76 14.78 15.11 -3.28
C LEU A 76 13.69 15.98 -2.67
N SER A 77 13.49 17.18 -3.21
CA SER A 77 12.46 18.09 -2.73
C SER A 77 11.06 17.57 -3.07
N SER A 78 10.12 17.70 -2.13
CA SER A 78 8.74 17.23 -2.29
C SER A 78 7.71 18.29 -1.92
N GLY A 79 6.63 18.35 -2.70
CA GLY A 79 5.42 19.10 -2.36
C GLY A 79 4.41 18.30 -1.54
N LYS A 80 4.66 17.02 -1.25
CA LYS A 80 3.77 16.14 -0.52
C LYS A 80 4.12 16.14 0.97
N ALA A 81 3.12 15.95 1.83
CA ALA A 81 3.30 15.92 3.28
C ALA A 81 4.05 14.65 3.75
N PHE A 82 4.62 14.70 4.96
CA PHE A 82 5.38 13.60 5.57
C PHE A 82 4.74 12.20 5.44
N PRO A 83 3.44 12.00 5.70
CA PRO A 83 2.83 10.67 5.58
C PRO A 83 2.93 10.04 4.17
N PHE A 84 2.95 10.87 3.12
CA PHE A 84 3.11 10.39 1.75
C PHE A 84 4.55 9.96 1.46
N LEU A 85 5.51 10.75 1.95
CA LEU A 85 6.93 10.39 1.85
C LEU A 85 7.22 9.11 2.63
N LYS A 86 6.58 8.95 3.78
CA LYS A 86 6.66 7.73 4.58
C LYS A 86 6.23 6.50 3.79
N ASP A 87 5.02 6.53 3.24
CA ASP A 87 4.48 5.43 2.43
C ASP A 87 5.41 5.10 1.23
N GLN A 88 5.95 6.12 0.56
CA GLN A 88 6.87 5.96 -0.57
C GLN A 88 8.22 5.35 -0.19
N VAL A 89 8.84 5.86 0.88
CA VAL A 89 10.19 5.45 1.33
C VAL A 89 10.14 4.07 1.98
N GLU A 90 9.07 3.77 2.73
CA GLU A 90 8.84 2.45 3.32
C GLU A 90 8.47 1.39 2.26
N ALA A 91 7.78 1.78 1.18
CA ALA A 91 7.48 0.86 0.07
C ALA A 91 8.75 0.39 -0.64
N LEU A 92 9.67 1.31 -0.96
CA LEU A 92 11.02 0.98 -1.42
C LEU A 92 11.97 2.16 -1.26
N SER A 93 13.10 1.90 -0.60
CA SER A 93 14.29 2.75 -0.67
C SER A 93 15.55 1.91 -0.61
N TYR A 94 16.41 2.02 -1.62
CA TYR A 94 17.66 1.27 -1.72
C TYR A 94 18.80 2.13 -2.27
N VAL A 95 19.99 2.03 -1.65
CA VAL A 95 21.20 2.76 -2.07
C VAL A 95 22.25 1.72 -2.46
N SER A 96 22.64 1.73 -3.74
CA SER A 96 23.67 0.85 -4.27
C SER A 96 25.07 1.37 -3.96
N LYS A 97 26.07 0.48 -4.01
CA LYS A 97 27.50 0.88 -3.90
C LYS A 97 27.99 1.76 -5.04
N GLU A 98 27.30 1.76 -6.17
CA GLU A 98 27.64 2.59 -7.33
C GLU A 98 27.01 3.99 -7.25
N GLY A 99 26.38 4.35 -6.12
CA GLY A 99 25.79 5.68 -5.93
C GLY A 99 24.42 5.86 -6.58
N MET A 100 23.71 4.74 -6.84
CA MET A 100 22.35 4.76 -7.34
C MET A 100 21.37 4.66 -6.17
N PHE A 101 20.36 5.53 -6.17
CA PHE A 101 19.25 5.49 -5.24
C PHE A 101 17.98 5.04 -5.95
N TYR A 102 17.33 4.03 -5.43
CA TYR A 102 16.08 3.48 -5.96
C TYR A 102 14.94 3.78 -5.00
N MET A 103 13.84 4.31 -5.52
CA MET A 103 12.64 4.55 -4.72
C MET A 103 11.37 4.50 -5.57
N THR A 104 10.24 4.23 -4.91
CA THR A 104 8.93 4.36 -5.56
C THR A 104 8.31 5.72 -5.31
N VAL A 105 7.84 6.38 -6.37
CA VAL A 105 7.08 7.63 -6.30
C VAL A 105 5.88 7.52 -7.24
N GLU A 106 4.67 7.80 -6.76
CA GLU A 106 3.43 7.75 -7.56
C GLU A 106 3.30 6.49 -8.44
N ASN A 107 3.45 5.30 -7.83
CA ASN A 107 3.40 3.99 -8.51
C ASN A 107 4.47 3.79 -9.60
N THR A 108 5.57 4.55 -9.55
CA THR A 108 6.69 4.42 -10.49
C THR A 108 7.97 4.12 -9.72
N LEU A 109 8.70 3.08 -10.14
CA LEU A 109 10.04 2.80 -9.65
C LEU A 109 11.03 3.70 -10.38
N TYR A 110 11.73 4.54 -9.63
CA TYR A 110 12.79 5.39 -10.15
C TYR A 110 14.17 4.85 -9.77
N GLU A 111 15.10 5.01 -10.70
CA GLU A 111 16.54 4.94 -10.47
C GLU A 111 17.09 6.36 -10.51
N ILE A 112 17.84 6.75 -9.48
CA ILE A 112 18.36 8.10 -9.29
C ILE A 112 19.87 8.00 -9.18
N ASN A 113 20.59 8.61 -10.12
CA ASN A 113 22.04 8.76 -10.03
C ASN A 113 22.34 9.96 -9.13
N MET A 114 22.89 9.71 -7.93
CA MET A 114 23.13 10.75 -6.94
C MET A 114 24.28 11.69 -7.32
N GLU A 115 25.29 11.18 -8.05
CA GLU A 115 26.44 11.99 -8.51
C GLU A 115 26.04 12.91 -9.68
N GLU A 116 25.37 12.34 -10.69
CA GLU A 116 24.96 13.10 -11.88
C GLU A 116 23.69 13.94 -11.64
N LYS A 117 22.95 13.67 -10.55
CA LYS A 117 21.67 14.31 -10.21
C LYS A 117 20.66 14.14 -11.35
N THR A 118 20.60 12.92 -11.86
CA THR A 118 19.66 12.50 -12.92
C THR A 118 18.78 11.37 -12.40
N TYR A 119 17.64 11.16 -13.03
CA TYR A 119 16.72 10.08 -12.67
C TYR A 119 16.09 9.48 -13.91
N THR A 120 15.76 8.19 -13.82
CA THR A 120 15.12 7.41 -14.88
C THR A 120 13.98 6.61 -14.28
N ALA A 121 12.80 6.64 -14.92
CA ALA A 121 11.71 5.72 -14.59
C ALA A 121 12.07 4.32 -15.10
N LEU A 122 12.20 3.35 -14.19
CA LEU A 122 12.50 1.96 -14.55
C LEU A 122 11.23 1.16 -14.86
N GLN A 123 10.14 1.46 -14.16
CA GLN A 123 8.85 0.84 -14.35
C GLN A 123 7.75 1.76 -13.82
N GLU A 124 6.75 2.02 -14.67
CA GLU A 124 5.55 2.80 -14.35
C GLU A 124 4.37 1.87 -14.05
N GLU A 125 3.27 2.44 -13.57
CA GLU A 125 1.99 1.75 -13.31
C GLU A 125 2.09 0.55 -12.36
N LEU A 126 2.96 0.65 -11.35
CA LEU A 126 3.10 -0.35 -10.31
C LEU A 126 1.83 -0.41 -9.45
N SER A 127 1.13 -1.53 -9.52
CA SER A 127 0.01 -1.81 -8.61
C SER A 127 0.51 -2.69 -7.46
N GLY A 128 -0.09 -2.58 -6.27
CA GLY A 128 0.28 -3.41 -5.10
C GLY A 128 0.07 -4.92 -5.28
N ARG A 129 -0.43 -5.37 -6.44
CA ARG A 129 -0.57 -6.80 -6.81
C ARG A 129 0.36 -7.22 -7.95
N SER A 130 1.05 -6.27 -8.58
CA SER A 130 1.99 -6.49 -9.69
C SER A 130 3.42 -6.10 -9.32
N PHE A 131 3.69 -5.64 -8.09
CA PHE A 131 5.00 -5.20 -7.63
C PHE A 131 5.25 -5.65 -6.19
N PHE A 132 6.46 -6.17 -5.93
CA PHE A 132 6.89 -6.58 -4.60
C PHE A 132 8.37 -6.26 -4.39
N VAL A 133 8.74 -6.06 -3.13
CA VAL A 133 10.12 -5.83 -2.67
C VAL A 133 10.49 -6.95 -1.69
N SER A 134 11.72 -7.45 -1.80
CA SER A 134 12.30 -8.45 -0.91
C SER A 134 12.45 -7.95 0.53
N ALA A 135 12.58 -8.88 1.49
CA ALA A 135 12.70 -8.53 2.90
C ALA A 135 13.98 -7.72 3.22
N SER A 136 15.06 -7.91 2.45
CA SER A 136 16.29 -7.11 2.58
C SER A 136 16.18 -5.71 1.96
N GLY A 137 15.13 -5.43 1.18
CA GLY A 137 15.00 -4.22 0.38
C GLY A 137 15.86 -4.20 -0.88
N ARG A 138 16.73 -5.19 -1.11
CA ARG A 138 17.69 -5.21 -2.24
C ARG A 138 17.06 -5.58 -3.57
N TYR A 139 16.06 -6.46 -3.56
CA TYR A 139 15.44 -6.95 -4.77
C TYR A 139 14.01 -6.45 -4.93
N ALA A 140 13.63 -6.21 -6.18
CA ALA A 140 12.27 -5.89 -6.59
C ALA A 140 11.81 -6.83 -7.71
N ALA A 141 10.52 -7.16 -7.73
CA ALA A 141 9.92 -7.92 -8.83
C ALA A 141 8.57 -7.36 -9.25
N TRP A 142 8.31 -7.37 -10.56
CA TRP A 142 7.04 -6.94 -11.11
C TRP A 142 6.57 -7.73 -12.33
N THR A 143 5.29 -7.64 -12.63
CA THR A 143 4.65 -8.33 -13.77
C THR A 143 4.48 -7.42 -14.97
N ASP A 144 4.42 -8.01 -16.16
CA ASP A 144 4.15 -7.35 -17.45
C ASP A 144 2.70 -6.88 -17.63
N SER A 145 1.78 -7.34 -16.79
CA SER A 145 0.38 -6.93 -16.76
C SER A 145 -0.12 -6.72 -15.34
N THR A 146 -1.01 -5.73 -15.15
CA THR A 146 -1.77 -5.53 -13.91
C THR A 146 -2.94 -6.51 -13.78
N ASP A 147 -3.39 -7.11 -14.88
CA ASP A 147 -4.36 -8.22 -14.82
C ASP A 147 -3.62 -9.50 -14.44
N ARG A 148 -3.88 -9.96 -13.21
CA ARG A 148 -3.29 -11.18 -12.62
C ARG A 148 -3.62 -12.46 -13.39
N ASN A 149 -4.54 -12.43 -14.35
CA ASN A 149 -4.89 -13.57 -15.19
C ASN A 149 -4.15 -13.55 -16.54
N GLU A 150 -3.51 -12.45 -16.91
CA GLU A 150 -2.89 -12.26 -18.22
C GLU A 150 -1.35 -12.18 -18.15
N VAL A 151 -0.75 -12.24 -16.96
CA VAL A 151 0.70 -12.14 -16.74
C VAL A 151 1.47 -13.23 -17.49
N CYS A 152 2.39 -12.80 -18.35
CA CYS A 152 3.24 -13.68 -19.16
C CYS A 152 4.71 -13.61 -18.75
N SER A 153 5.15 -12.51 -18.12
CA SER A 153 6.50 -12.41 -17.57
C SER A 153 6.57 -11.69 -16.23
N ILE A 154 7.59 -12.05 -15.46
CA ILE A 154 7.99 -11.40 -14.22
C ILE A 154 9.41 -10.88 -14.42
N VAL A 155 9.63 -9.59 -14.20
CA VAL A 155 10.96 -8.99 -14.08
C VAL A 155 11.40 -9.12 -12.64
N PHE A 156 12.62 -9.62 -12.42
CA PHE A 156 13.29 -9.73 -11.13
C PHE A 156 14.58 -8.91 -11.19
N LEU A 157 14.63 -7.82 -10.43
CA LEU A 157 15.70 -6.83 -10.43
C LEU A 157 16.51 -6.90 -9.13
N ASP A 158 17.83 -6.90 -9.27
CA ASP A 158 18.77 -6.61 -8.19
C ASP A 158 19.14 -5.12 -8.20
N LEU A 159 18.81 -4.40 -7.12
CA LEU A 159 19.04 -2.96 -7.01
C LEU A 159 20.50 -2.62 -6.66
N GLU A 160 21.33 -3.60 -6.30
CA GLU A 160 22.75 -3.36 -6.02
C GLU A 160 23.57 -3.17 -7.30
N ASP A 161 23.29 -3.97 -8.34
CA ASP A 161 24.05 -3.95 -9.61
C ASP A 161 23.19 -3.64 -10.85
N GLY A 162 21.88 -3.42 -10.67
CA GLY A 162 20.93 -3.12 -11.73
C GLY A 162 20.62 -4.32 -12.64
N SER A 163 21.11 -5.52 -12.33
CA SER A 163 20.91 -6.70 -13.17
C SER A 163 19.47 -7.21 -13.12
N ARG A 164 18.95 -7.61 -14.29
CA ARG A 164 17.57 -8.07 -14.45
C ARG A 164 17.53 -9.52 -14.92
N GLN A 165 16.69 -10.31 -14.28
CA GLN A 165 16.21 -11.58 -14.80
C GLN A 165 14.77 -11.45 -15.24
N GLU A 166 14.43 -12.09 -16.35
CA GLU A 166 13.05 -12.22 -16.81
C GLU A 166 12.63 -13.68 -16.70
N ILE A 167 11.54 -13.91 -15.96
CA ILE A 167 10.90 -15.22 -15.82
C ILE A 167 9.69 -15.20 -16.76
N THR A 168 9.74 -16.00 -17.82
CA THR A 168 8.69 -16.04 -18.86
C THR A 168 7.87 -17.32 -18.74
N ALA A 169 6.54 -17.21 -18.90
CA ALA A 169 5.66 -18.35 -19.03
C ALA A 169 5.98 -19.17 -20.29
N GLU A 170 5.82 -20.49 -20.20
CA GLU A 170 5.79 -21.33 -21.40
C GLU A 170 4.51 -21.08 -22.21
N ASP A 171 4.55 -21.37 -23.51
CA ASP A 171 3.38 -21.24 -24.40
C ASP A 171 2.16 -21.98 -23.82
N GLY A 172 1.03 -21.28 -23.71
CA GLY A 172 -0.21 -21.83 -23.14
C GLY A 172 -0.27 -21.81 -21.60
N SER A 173 0.62 -21.05 -20.95
CA SER A 173 0.62 -20.83 -19.51
C SER A 173 0.63 -19.34 -19.15
N ARG A 174 0.32 -19.04 -17.88
CA ARG A 174 0.44 -17.73 -17.25
C ARG A 174 1.12 -17.85 -15.90
N LEU A 175 1.73 -16.74 -15.47
CA LEU A 175 2.37 -16.64 -14.18
C LEU A 175 1.47 -15.92 -13.17
N ARG A 176 1.74 -16.13 -11.88
CA ARG A 176 1.21 -15.27 -10.82
C ARG A 176 2.30 -15.00 -9.80
N LEU A 177 2.65 -13.73 -9.64
CA LEU A 177 3.61 -13.27 -8.64
C LEU A 177 2.94 -13.23 -7.25
N PHE A 178 3.65 -13.72 -6.24
CA PHE A 178 3.21 -13.72 -4.83
C PHE A 178 4.14 -12.94 -3.89
N GLY A 179 5.20 -12.34 -4.43
CA GLY A 179 6.19 -11.59 -3.68
C GLY A 179 7.44 -12.40 -3.38
N PHE A 180 8.00 -12.22 -2.19
CA PHE A 180 9.30 -12.76 -1.81
C PHE A 180 9.22 -13.57 -0.52
N ILE A 181 10.15 -14.51 -0.38
CA ILE A 181 10.53 -15.10 0.90
C ILE A 181 12.03 -14.91 1.09
N ASN A 182 12.40 -14.16 2.13
CA ASN A 182 13.73 -13.55 2.21
C ASN A 182 13.99 -12.70 0.95
N ASP A 183 14.91 -13.16 0.09
CA ASP A 183 15.31 -12.54 -1.18
C ASP A 183 14.94 -13.39 -2.41
N ASP A 184 14.26 -14.52 -2.22
CA ASP A 184 13.86 -15.40 -3.32
C ASP A 184 12.43 -15.08 -3.77
N VAL A 185 12.22 -14.96 -5.09
CA VAL A 185 10.91 -14.62 -5.67
C VAL A 185 9.98 -15.84 -5.68
N ILE A 186 8.72 -15.64 -5.30
CA ILE A 186 7.68 -16.67 -5.27
C ILE A 186 6.70 -16.41 -6.41
N TYR A 187 6.49 -17.40 -7.26
CA TYR A 187 5.52 -17.32 -8.34
C TYR A 187 4.87 -18.67 -8.62
N GLY A 188 3.62 -18.63 -9.10
CA GLY A 188 2.89 -19.80 -9.55
C GLY A 188 2.77 -19.86 -11.07
N ILE A 189 2.55 -21.05 -11.59
CA ILE A 189 2.36 -21.33 -13.03
C ILE A 189 1.01 -22.00 -13.21
N ALA A 190 0.17 -21.43 -14.05
CA ALA A 190 -1.14 -21.95 -14.43
C ALA A 190 -1.21 -22.14 -15.93
N ARG A 191 -1.94 -23.16 -16.39
CA ARG A 191 -2.24 -23.33 -17.81
C ARG A 191 -3.42 -22.45 -18.20
N ASP A 192 -3.47 -21.99 -19.44
CA ASP A 192 -4.57 -21.17 -19.96
C ASP A 192 -5.93 -21.87 -19.79
N SER A 193 -5.99 -23.20 -19.91
CA SER A 193 -7.21 -24.00 -19.72
C SER A 193 -7.74 -24.01 -18.29
N ASP A 194 -6.89 -23.69 -17.32
CA ASP A 194 -7.20 -23.70 -15.89
C ASP A 194 -7.47 -22.28 -15.34
N ILE A 195 -7.43 -21.28 -16.22
CA ILE A 195 -7.72 -19.87 -15.94
C ILE A 195 -9.13 -19.58 -16.46
N SER A 196 -10.09 -19.43 -15.54
CA SER A 196 -11.51 -19.11 -15.80
C SER A 196 -12.37 -20.27 -16.37
N ALA A 197 -12.84 -21.16 -15.49
CA ALA A 197 -13.93 -22.09 -15.79
C ALA A 197 -15.28 -21.58 -15.22
N GLY A 198 -16.29 -21.38 -16.08
CA GLY A 198 -17.69 -21.30 -15.66
C GLY A 198 -18.21 -19.93 -15.16
N GLY A 199 -17.61 -18.80 -15.55
CA GLY A 199 -18.14 -17.46 -15.23
C GLY A 199 -17.74 -16.91 -13.85
N VAL A 200 -16.91 -17.64 -13.11
CA VAL A 200 -16.13 -17.14 -11.97
C VAL A 200 -14.66 -17.34 -12.33
N SER A 201 -13.88 -16.25 -12.35
CA SER A 201 -12.44 -16.35 -12.60
C SER A 201 -11.78 -17.12 -11.44
N GLN A 202 -11.31 -18.34 -11.74
CA GLN A 202 -10.41 -19.10 -10.87
C GLN A 202 -9.08 -19.23 -11.59
N PHE A 203 -7.99 -18.93 -10.89
CA PHE A 203 -6.63 -19.07 -11.40
C PHE A 203 -6.00 -20.26 -10.68
N VAL A 204 -6.02 -21.42 -11.33
CA VAL A 204 -5.57 -22.68 -10.73
C VAL A 204 -4.18 -23.02 -11.26
N MET A 205 -3.22 -23.12 -10.34
CA MET A 205 -1.80 -23.32 -10.63
C MET A 205 -1.40 -24.77 -10.40
N GLU A 206 -0.69 -25.34 -11.37
CA GLU A 206 -0.11 -26.69 -11.25
C GLU A 206 1.21 -26.69 -10.48
N GLN A 207 1.93 -25.57 -10.47
CA GLN A 207 3.23 -25.42 -9.84
C GLN A 207 3.32 -24.10 -9.09
N VAL A 208 4.04 -24.13 -7.97
CA VAL A 208 4.52 -22.94 -7.26
C VAL A 208 6.03 -23.05 -7.10
N ARG A 209 6.76 -22.04 -7.59
CA ARG A 209 8.22 -22.00 -7.58
C ARG A 209 8.73 -20.89 -6.68
N ILE A 210 9.89 -21.15 -6.08
CA ILE A 210 10.71 -20.19 -5.36
C ILE A 210 12.06 -20.17 -6.06
N GLN A 211 12.48 -19.01 -6.55
CA GLN A 211 13.68 -18.87 -7.38
C GLN A 211 14.56 -17.74 -6.85
N ASN A 212 15.87 -17.96 -6.80
CA ASN A 212 16.82 -16.90 -6.46
C ASN A 212 17.15 -16.02 -7.69
N HIS A 213 17.82 -14.90 -7.49
CA HIS A 213 18.20 -14.00 -8.60
C HIS A 213 19.24 -14.60 -9.56
N ALA A 214 19.92 -15.69 -9.19
CA ALA A 214 20.81 -16.40 -10.10
C ALA A 214 20.04 -17.29 -11.10
N GLY A 215 18.73 -17.45 -10.94
CA GLY A 215 17.89 -18.31 -11.76
C GLY A 215 17.76 -19.75 -11.23
N GLU A 216 18.29 -20.03 -10.05
CA GLU A 216 18.25 -21.35 -9.45
C GLU A 216 16.95 -21.55 -8.66
N LEU A 217 16.29 -22.69 -8.88
CA LEU A 217 15.08 -23.05 -8.14
C LEU A 217 15.43 -23.51 -6.73
N VAL A 218 15.07 -22.69 -5.74
CA VAL A 218 15.13 -23.02 -4.31
C VAL A 218 14.05 -24.03 -3.96
N LYS A 219 12.87 -23.89 -4.58
CA LYS A 219 11.77 -24.83 -4.43
C LYS A 219 10.93 -24.91 -5.69
N ASP A 220 10.53 -26.13 -6.04
CA ASP A 220 9.48 -26.40 -7.01
C ASP A 220 8.42 -27.28 -6.32
N TYR A 221 7.25 -26.69 -6.05
CA TYR A 221 6.13 -27.37 -5.42
C TYR A 221 5.14 -27.82 -6.49
N GLN A 222 4.96 -29.13 -6.57
CA GLN A 222 3.94 -29.79 -7.37
C GLN A 222 3.50 -31.06 -6.64
N GLN A 223 2.19 -31.31 -6.61
CA GLN A 223 1.64 -32.53 -6.03
C GLN A 223 0.59 -33.14 -6.95
N GLU A 224 0.78 -34.41 -7.31
CA GLU A 224 -0.13 -35.10 -8.22
C GLU A 224 -1.57 -35.13 -7.67
N GLY A 225 -2.52 -34.68 -8.49
CA GLY A 225 -3.95 -34.63 -8.14
C GLY A 225 -4.35 -33.45 -7.26
N TYR A 226 -3.45 -32.51 -6.98
CA TYR A 226 -3.70 -31.29 -6.22
C TYR A 226 -3.17 -30.07 -6.96
N PHE A 227 -3.87 -28.95 -6.82
CA PHE A 227 -3.53 -27.68 -7.45
C PHE A 227 -3.59 -26.55 -6.44
N VAL A 228 -2.91 -25.44 -6.72
CA VAL A 228 -2.84 -24.28 -5.83
C VAL A 228 -3.66 -23.13 -6.42
N THR A 229 -4.49 -22.46 -5.61
CA THR A 229 -5.27 -21.29 -6.03
C THR A 229 -4.71 -19.98 -5.50
N ASP A 230 -4.02 -20.03 -4.37
CA ASP A 230 -3.44 -18.87 -3.72
C ASP A 230 -2.25 -19.27 -2.82
N VAL A 231 -1.32 -18.33 -2.63
CA VAL A 231 -0.17 -18.47 -1.73
C VAL A 231 -0.21 -17.32 -0.76
N GLN A 232 -0.31 -17.63 0.53
CA GLN A 232 -0.27 -16.65 1.60
C GLN A 232 1.12 -16.69 2.26
N VAL A 233 1.86 -15.60 2.14
CA VAL A 233 3.18 -15.44 2.76
C VAL A 233 2.98 -14.89 4.17
N GLN A 234 3.51 -15.59 5.17
CA GLN A 234 3.46 -15.20 6.58
C GLN A 234 4.84 -15.39 7.20
N ASP A 235 5.59 -14.31 7.45
CA ASP A 235 6.96 -14.28 8.00
C ASP A 235 7.89 -15.41 7.50
N ASN A 236 7.77 -16.60 8.08
CA ASN A 236 8.62 -17.76 7.86
C ASN A 236 7.88 -18.98 7.24
N LEU A 237 6.65 -18.78 6.74
CA LEU A 237 5.74 -19.83 6.28
C LEU A 237 4.98 -19.37 5.02
N LEU A 238 4.95 -20.22 4.00
CA LEU A 238 4.01 -20.08 2.89
C LEU A 238 2.87 -21.06 3.11
N VAL A 239 1.63 -20.55 3.15
CA VAL A 239 0.42 -21.36 3.18
C VAL A 239 -0.16 -21.44 1.77
N LEU A 240 -0.22 -22.65 1.22
CA LEU A 240 -0.74 -22.94 -0.11
C LEU A 240 -2.22 -23.31 -0.01
N LYS A 241 -3.11 -22.49 -0.59
CA LYS A 241 -4.54 -22.82 -0.70
C LYS A 241 -4.72 -23.82 -1.81
N ARG A 242 -5.27 -25.00 -1.49
CA ARG A 242 -5.31 -26.14 -2.41
C ARG A 242 -6.71 -26.53 -2.83
N VAL A 243 -6.79 -27.02 -4.07
CA VAL A 243 -7.97 -27.64 -4.65
C VAL A 243 -7.64 -28.97 -5.30
N GLN A 244 -8.65 -29.82 -5.47
CA GLN A 244 -8.57 -31.06 -6.22
C GLN A 244 -9.64 -31.08 -7.31
N LEU A 245 -9.28 -31.57 -8.50
CA LEU A 245 -10.22 -31.73 -9.60
C LEU A 245 -11.19 -32.89 -9.29
N GLN A 246 -12.48 -32.58 -9.18
CA GLN A 246 -13.57 -33.54 -9.01
C GLN A 246 -14.51 -33.44 -10.20
N GLY A 247 -14.39 -34.39 -11.13
CA GLY A 247 -15.13 -34.37 -12.39
C GLY A 247 -14.69 -33.20 -13.27
N SER A 248 -15.52 -32.17 -13.41
CA SER A 248 -15.25 -30.96 -14.18
C SER A 248 -15.11 -29.70 -13.32
N SER A 249 -15.00 -29.83 -12.00
CA SER A 249 -14.93 -28.70 -11.07
C SER A 249 -13.84 -28.90 -10.04
N TYR A 250 -13.27 -27.80 -9.55
CA TYR A 250 -12.30 -27.80 -8.47
C TYR A 250 -13.00 -27.71 -7.11
N ALA A 251 -12.64 -28.60 -6.18
CA ALA A 251 -13.12 -28.60 -4.81
C ALA A 251 -11.97 -28.27 -3.85
N ALA A 252 -12.22 -27.37 -2.88
CA ALA A 252 -11.25 -27.03 -1.85
C ALA A 252 -10.86 -28.24 -1.01
N VAL A 253 -9.58 -28.35 -0.70
CA VAL A 253 -9.02 -29.39 0.19
C VAL A 253 -8.20 -28.72 1.30
N SER A 254 -7.62 -29.52 2.20
CA SER A 254 -6.70 -29.00 3.22
C SER A 254 -5.53 -28.24 2.58
N ASP A 255 -5.21 -27.08 3.13
CA ASP A 255 -4.03 -26.30 2.77
C ASP A 255 -2.74 -27.12 2.88
N ASP A 256 -1.69 -26.68 2.19
CA ASP A 256 -0.32 -27.16 2.42
C ASP A 256 0.58 -26.04 2.91
N GLN A 257 1.79 -26.39 3.32
CA GLN A 257 2.73 -25.44 3.89
C GLN A 257 4.15 -25.67 3.39
N ILE A 258 4.83 -24.58 3.03
CA ILE A 258 6.28 -24.57 2.82
C ILE A 258 6.89 -23.75 3.96
N MET A 259 7.66 -24.42 4.82
CA MET A 259 8.38 -23.74 5.90
C MET A 259 9.73 -23.23 5.41
N ASN A 260 10.02 -21.97 5.72
CA ASN A 260 11.35 -21.41 5.58
C ASN A 260 12.21 -21.89 6.75
N ASN A 261 13.22 -22.71 6.48
CA ASN A 261 14.15 -23.18 7.51
C ASN A 261 15.40 -22.31 7.62
N VAL A 262 15.47 -21.20 6.87
CA VAL A 262 16.54 -20.20 6.99
C VAL A 262 16.26 -19.35 8.22
N LYS A 263 16.51 -19.91 9.40
CA LYS A 263 16.72 -19.07 10.59
C LYS A 263 18.05 -18.35 10.41
N GLY A 264 18.01 -17.03 10.31
CA GLY A 264 19.21 -16.22 10.48
C GLY A 264 19.81 -16.52 11.85
N LYS A 265 21.07 -16.95 11.91
CA LYS A 265 21.86 -17.11 13.15
C LYS A 265 21.95 -15.83 14.00
N GLN A 266 21.43 -14.70 13.52
CA GLN A 266 21.44 -13.40 14.20
C GLN A 266 20.36 -13.25 15.30
N GLU A 267 19.24 -13.98 15.22
CA GLU A 267 18.17 -13.92 16.25
C GLU A 267 18.61 -14.44 17.63
N GLU A 268 19.75 -15.14 17.72
CA GLU A 268 20.26 -15.65 18.99
C GLU A 268 21.13 -14.63 19.76
N ALA A 269 21.48 -13.47 19.18
CA ALA A 269 22.37 -12.49 19.82
C ALA A 269 21.63 -11.40 20.61
N ILE A 270 20.52 -10.90 20.07
CA ILE A 270 19.73 -9.78 20.62
C ILE A 270 18.25 -10.09 20.42
N SER A 271 17.45 -10.03 21.48
CA SER A 271 15.99 -10.19 21.44
C SER A 271 15.28 -8.96 21.98
N LEU A 272 14.09 -8.65 21.45
CA LEU A 272 13.22 -7.61 21.99
C LEU A 272 12.34 -8.23 23.09
N ILE A 273 12.36 -7.68 24.29
CA ILE A 273 11.53 -8.14 25.40
C ILE A 273 10.69 -7.00 25.98
N THR A 274 9.49 -7.32 26.41
CA THR A 274 8.65 -6.39 27.17
C THR A 274 8.83 -6.70 28.66
N GLN A 275 9.34 -5.75 29.41
CA GLN A 275 9.44 -5.81 30.87
C GLN A 275 8.40 -4.89 31.48
N THR A 276 7.63 -5.38 32.45
CA THR A 276 6.72 -4.53 33.22
C THR A 276 7.43 -4.01 34.46
N THR A 277 7.54 -2.69 34.59
CA THR A 277 8.04 -2.04 35.81
C THR A 277 6.91 -1.30 36.52
N VAL A 278 7.01 -1.18 37.84
CA VAL A 278 5.99 -0.50 38.66
C VAL A 278 5.85 0.99 38.30
N ARG A 279 6.92 1.63 37.78
CA ARG A 279 6.95 3.07 37.48
C ARG A 279 6.70 3.42 36.02
N GLN A 280 7.20 2.60 35.09
CA GLN A 280 7.15 2.89 33.65
C GLN A 280 6.17 1.98 32.90
N ALA A 281 5.38 1.16 33.62
CA ALA A 281 4.49 0.16 33.02
C ALA A 281 5.26 -0.75 32.06
N ASN A 282 4.82 -0.90 30.81
CA ASN A 282 5.49 -1.74 29.82
C ASN A 282 6.69 -1.00 29.22
N VAL A 283 7.87 -1.58 29.38
CA VAL A 283 9.14 -1.11 28.82
C VAL A 283 9.62 -2.13 27.80
N THR A 284 9.80 -1.70 26.56
CA THR A 284 10.47 -2.50 25.53
C THR A 284 11.99 -2.39 25.73
N ALA A 285 12.67 -3.53 25.86
CA ALA A 285 14.11 -3.60 26.09
C ALA A 285 14.79 -4.56 25.11
N LEU A 286 16.01 -4.24 24.72
CA LEU A 286 16.90 -5.15 24.00
C LEU A 286 17.61 -6.06 25.00
N GLN A 287 17.40 -7.36 24.89
CA GLN A 287 18.06 -8.40 25.68
C GLN A 287 19.18 -9.02 24.85
N TYR A 288 20.40 -8.92 25.33
CA TYR A 288 21.57 -9.53 24.73
C TYR A 288 21.76 -10.94 25.30
N SER A 289 22.09 -11.93 24.46
CA SER A 289 22.28 -13.32 24.90
C SER A 289 23.57 -13.56 25.71
N THR A 290 24.48 -12.58 25.69
CA THR A 290 25.71 -12.58 26.49
C THR A 290 25.69 -11.43 27.49
N SER A 291 26.28 -11.65 28.67
CA SER A 291 26.41 -10.60 29.69
C SER A 291 27.25 -9.44 29.14
N THR A 292 26.60 -8.30 28.94
CA THR A 292 27.25 -7.05 28.55
C THR A 292 28.05 -6.45 29.71
N SER A 293 29.12 -5.74 29.37
CA SER A 293 29.97 -5.02 30.33
C SER A 293 29.16 -4.04 31.18
N THR A 294 29.53 -3.87 32.45
CA THR A 294 28.94 -2.85 33.34
C THR A 294 29.54 -1.45 33.15
N GLN A 295 30.43 -1.26 32.17
CA GLN A 295 31.01 0.05 31.86
C GLN A 295 30.05 0.88 31.01
N GLU A 296 29.83 2.13 31.41
CA GLU A 296 29.12 3.13 30.60
C GLU A 296 29.83 3.30 29.24
N ALA A 297 29.03 3.30 28.17
CA ALA A 297 29.54 3.49 26.82
C ALA A 297 29.97 4.96 26.61
N LEU A 298 31.10 5.16 25.96
CA LEU A 298 31.52 6.47 25.49
C LEU A 298 30.61 6.91 24.34
N VAL A 299 29.83 7.97 24.54
CA VAL A 299 29.00 8.54 23.48
C VAL A 299 29.83 9.52 22.65
N MET A 300 29.84 9.32 21.33
CA MET A 300 30.43 10.22 20.34
C MET A 300 29.32 10.83 19.49
N GLU A 301 29.57 12.01 18.93
CA GLU A 301 28.66 12.68 18.00
C GLU A 301 29.27 12.66 16.60
N GLY A 302 28.50 12.16 15.62
CA GLY A 302 28.83 12.28 14.21
C GLY A 302 28.82 13.74 13.78
N LYS A 303 29.71 14.10 12.86
CA LYS A 303 29.71 15.43 12.22
C LYS A 303 28.99 15.36 10.88
N PHE A 304 28.51 16.50 10.39
CA PHE A 304 28.00 16.61 9.03
C PHE A 304 29.02 17.32 8.16
N MET A 305 29.24 16.81 6.96
CA MET A 305 30.05 17.49 5.95
C MET A 305 29.26 18.70 5.42
N GLU A 306 29.91 19.88 5.40
CA GLU A 306 29.34 21.04 4.71
C GLU A 306 29.65 20.93 3.22
N ASN A 307 28.64 20.59 2.43
CA ASN A 307 28.76 20.58 0.98
C ASN A 307 28.64 22.01 0.45
N ALA A 308 29.61 22.42 -0.38
CA ALA A 308 29.59 23.73 -1.03
C ALA A 308 28.69 23.76 -2.28
N GLN A 309 28.24 22.60 -2.75
CA GLN A 309 27.36 22.43 -3.89
C GLN A 309 25.93 22.14 -3.43
N ASP A 310 24.95 22.56 -4.24
CA ASP A 310 23.54 22.25 -4.01
C ASP A 310 23.25 20.81 -4.41
N ASP A 311 22.87 19.98 -3.44
CA ASP A 311 22.56 18.55 -3.63
C ASP A 311 21.08 18.30 -3.90
N THR A 312 20.31 19.36 -4.16
CA THR A 312 18.89 19.28 -4.48
C THR A 312 18.65 18.77 -5.90
N LEU A 313 17.82 17.75 -6.03
CA LEU A 313 17.21 17.30 -7.28
C LEU A 313 15.69 17.48 -7.20
N ASN A 314 15.14 18.19 -8.18
CA ASN A 314 13.70 18.34 -8.34
C ASN A 314 13.21 17.39 -9.44
N MET A 315 12.45 16.38 -9.05
CA MET A 315 11.86 15.43 -10.00
C MET A 315 10.57 16.01 -10.59
N SER A 316 10.44 15.95 -11.91
CA SER A 316 9.18 16.19 -12.61
C SER A 316 8.37 14.90 -12.61
N ILE A 317 7.48 14.76 -11.64
CA ILE A 317 6.63 13.59 -11.45
C ILE A 317 5.26 13.89 -12.07
N GLU A 318 4.79 13.06 -12.99
CA GLU A 318 3.42 13.13 -13.47
C GLU A 318 2.50 12.57 -12.37
N GLU A 319 1.50 13.36 -11.95
CA GLU A 319 0.54 12.86 -10.97
C GLU A 319 -0.27 11.71 -11.58
N SER A 320 -0.32 10.60 -10.87
CA SER A 320 -1.10 9.44 -11.29
C SER A 320 -2.58 9.83 -11.38
N SER A 321 -3.25 9.42 -12.47
CA SER A 321 -4.69 9.61 -12.67
C SER A 321 -5.54 8.69 -11.78
N THR A 322 -4.91 7.86 -10.95
CA THR A 322 -5.62 6.92 -10.07
C THR A 322 -6.25 7.70 -8.92
N GLU A 323 -7.57 7.65 -8.82
CA GLU A 323 -8.30 8.24 -7.70
C GLU A 323 -7.86 7.59 -6.37
N LYS A 324 -7.48 8.42 -5.40
CA LYS A 324 -7.08 8.00 -4.05
C LYS A 324 -8.03 8.55 -3.00
N TYR A 325 -8.20 7.79 -1.93
CA TYR A 325 -9.04 8.11 -0.77
C TYR A 325 -8.18 8.16 0.48
N TYR A 326 -8.26 9.27 1.21
CA TYR A 326 -7.43 9.57 2.36
C TYR A 326 -8.25 9.39 3.62
N VAL A 327 -7.86 8.42 4.46
CA VAL A 327 -8.49 8.18 5.74
C VAL A 327 -7.74 8.99 6.79
N TYR A 328 -8.46 9.86 7.51
CA TYR A 328 -7.92 10.57 8.66
C TYR A 328 -8.64 10.10 9.92
N ALA A 329 -7.88 9.69 10.92
CA ALA A 329 -8.39 9.24 12.21
C ALA A 329 -7.37 9.60 13.31
N GLU A 330 -7.84 9.68 14.56
CA GLU A 330 -6.98 9.88 15.75
C GLU A 330 -6.02 11.10 15.68
N GLY A 331 -6.32 12.08 14.82
CA GLY A 331 -5.54 13.31 14.64
C GLY A 331 -4.50 13.29 13.51
N GLY A 332 -4.41 12.22 12.72
CA GLY A 332 -3.46 12.11 11.61
C GLY A 332 -4.02 11.40 10.38
N LEU A 333 -3.20 11.34 9.32
CA LEU A 333 -3.47 10.48 8.17
C LEU A 333 -3.25 9.02 8.61
N GLU A 334 -4.31 8.23 8.53
CA GLU A 334 -4.31 6.82 8.89
C GLU A 334 -3.89 5.94 7.71
N GLY A 335 -4.30 6.28 6.50
CA GLY A 335 -3.95 5.51 5.31
C GLY A 335 -4.49 6.10 4.02
N ILE A 336 -3.92 5.62 2.90
CA ILE A 336 -4.28 6.01 1.54
C ILE A 336 -4.77 4.77 0.82
N TYR A 337 -5.95 4.87 0.18
CA TYR A 337 -6.62 3.73 -0.44
C TYR A 337 -7.01 4.07 -1.88
N THR A 338 -7.02 3.07 -2.75
CA THR A 338 -7.58 3.18 -4.11
C THR A 338 -9.02 2.67 -4.20
N ASN A 339 -9.53 2.04 -3.13
CA ASN A 339 -10.91 1.59 -3.02
C ASN A 339 -11.66 2.41 -1.97
N GLY A 340 -12.71 3.14 -2.39
CA GLY A 340 -13.50 4.00 -1.52
C GLY A 340 -14.25 3.22 -0.42
N GLY A 341 -14.73 2.02 -0.72
CA GLY A 341 -15.40 1.16 0.26
C GLY A 341 -14.47 0.73 1.40
N THR A 342 -13.26 0.26 1.08
CA THR A 342 -12.24 -0.08 2.08
C THR A 342 -11.80 1.12 2.91
N ALA A 343 -11.69 2.30 2.29
CA ALA A 343 -11.39 3.55 2.99
C ALA A 343 -12.49 3.89 4.01
N VAL A 344 -13.75 3.77 3.62
CA VAL A 344 -14.91 4.01 4.50
C VAL A 344 -14.93 3.04 5.68
N GLN A 345 -14.76 1.74 5.44
CA GLN A 345 -14.74 0.74 6.51
C GLN A 345 -13.60 0.98 7.51
N THR A 346 -12.43 1.37 7.00
CA THR A 346 -11.28 1.72 7.86
C THR A 346 -11.63 2.94 8.71
N ALA A 347 -12.14 4.01 8.09
CA ALA A 347 -12.55 5.21 8.80
C ALA A 347 -13.63 4.91 9.86
N ASP A 348 -14.63 4.09 9.55
CA ASP A 348 -15.70 3.73 10.49
C ASP A 348 -15.15 3.02 11.73
N SER A 349 -14.24 2.07 11.53
CA SER A 349 -13.61 1.33 12.63
C SER A 349 -12.77 2.20 13.56
N LYS A 350 -12.27 3.35 13.07
CA LYS A 350 -11.35 4.26 13.78
C LYS A 350 -11.98 5.61 14.14
N ASN A 351 -13.29 5.75 13.98
CA ASN A 351 -14.00 7.03 14.16
C ASN A 351 -13.39 8.19 13.35
N GLY A 352 -13.02 7.90 12.10
CA GLY A 352 -12.35 8.82 11.19
C GLY A 352 -13.26 9.42 10.12
N VAL A 353 -12.60 10.01 9.13
CA VAL A 353 -13.19 10.61 7.92
C VAL A 353 -12.45 10.13 6.69
N VAL A 354 -13.11 10.16 5.53
CA VAL A 354 -12.55 9.84 4.22
C VAL A 354 -12.65 11.06 3.32
N LEU A 355 -11.52 11.49 2.75
CA LEU A 355 -11.43 12.56 1.76
C LEU A 355 -11.01 12.02 0.39
N THR A 356 -11.47 12.66 -0.69
CA THR A 356 -10.96 12.40 -2.06
C THR A 356 -9.66 13.15 -2.33
N GLY A 357 -9.04 12.93 -3.50
CA GLY A 357 -7.87 13.70 -3.99
C GLY A 357 -8.04 15.21 -3.91
N ASP A 358 -9.25 15.70 -4.19
CA ASP A 358 -9.59 17.13 -4.18
C ASP A 358 -10.06 17.63 -2.81
N GLN A 359 -9.76 16.88 -1.74
CA GLN A 359 -10.15 17.18 -0.36
C GLN A 359 -11.67 17.28 -0.14
N GLN A 360 -12.49 16.68 -1.01
CA GLN A 360 -13.93 16.56 -0.76
C GLN A 360 -14.20 15.45 0.25
N TYR A 361 -15.15 15.66 1.16
CA TYR A 361 -15.64 14.59 2.01
C TYR A 361 -16.30 13.51 1.17
N LEU A 362 -15.71 12.32 1.20
CA LEU A 362 -16.38 11.09 0.78
C LEU A 362 -17.24 10.57 1.93
N TRP A 363 -16.72 10.50 3.16
CA TRP A 363 -17.44 9.92 4.29
C TRP A 363 -16.98 10.48 5.64
N GLU A 364 -17.86 10.54 6.63
CA GLU A 364 -17.54 10.98 7.99
C GLU A 364 -18.35 10.21 9.04
N ARG A 365 -17.67 9.68 10.07
CA ARG A 365 -18.31 8.94 11.15
C ARG A 365 -19.32 9.81 11.89
N SER A 366 -20.50 9.25 12.13
CA SER A 366 -21.57 9.86 12.93
C SER A 366 -22.15 11.18 12.40
N ASN A 367 -21.89 11.55 11.14
CA ASN A 367 -22.47 12.74 10.50
C ASN A 367 -23.59 12.42 9.49
N THR A 368 -24.17 11.22 9.56
CA THR A 368 -25.36 10.83 8.77
C THR A 368 -26.62 11.47 9.37
N LYS A 369 -27.38 12.22 8.56
CA LYS A 369 -28.65 12.83 8.99
C LYS A 369 -29.69 11.76 9.32
N ALA A 370 -30.67 12.09 10.17
CA ALA A 370 -31.74 11.15 10.56
C ALA A 370 -32.65 10.73 9.39
N SER A 371 -32.78 11.59 8.37
CA SER A 371 -33.53 11.33 7.15
C SER A 371 -33.03 12.23 6.03
N ALA A 372 -33.19 11.79 4.79
CA ALA A 372 -32.92 12.60 3.60
C ALA A 372 -33.81 12.18 2.43
N SER A 373 -34.02 13.09 1.48
CA SER A 373 -34.76 12.84 0.26
C SER A 373 -34.21 13.71 -0.85
N ILE A 374 -34.03 13.11 -2.03
CA ILE A 374 -33.45 13.71 -3.22
C ILE A 374 -34.54 13.72 -4.30
N SER A 375 -34.75 14.86 -4.96
CA SER A 375 -35.67 14.94 -6.09
C SER A 375 -35.03 14.29 -7.32
N LEU A 376 -35.79 13.43 -8.02
CA LEU A 376 -35.33 12.81 -9.28
C LEU A 376 -35.07 13.84 -10.39
N GLU A 377 -35.72 15.00 -10.32
CA GLU A 377 -35.54 16.09 -11.30
C GLU A 377 -34.15 16.73 -11.20
N ASP A 378 -33.54 16.69 -10.01
CA ASP A 378 -32.24 17.30 -9.74
C ASP A 378 -31.07 16.38 -10.14
N LEU A 379 -31.36 15.13 -10.50
CA LEU A 379 -30.33 14.14 -10.82
C LEU A 379 -29.94 14.19 -12.31
N PRO A 380 -28.64 13.97 -12.64
CA PRO A 380 -28.22 13.71 -14.00
C PRO A 380 -28.88 12.45 -14.58
N ASP A 381 -29.16 12.44 -15.89
CA ASP A 381 -29.79 11.29 -16.56
C ASP A 381 -28.92 10.03 -16.48
N GLY A 382 -27.58 10.18 -16.51
CA GLY A 382 -26.64 9.08 -16.29
C GLY A 382 -26.84 8.39 -14.94
N VAL A 383 -27.07 9.17 -13.87
CA VAL A 383 -27.34 8.65 -12.53
C VAL A 383 -28.71 7.97 -12.46
N LYS A 384 -29.75 8.58 -13.06
CA LYS A 384 -31.11 8.02 -13.16
C LYS A 384 -31.14 6.66 -13.86
N SER A 385 -30.23 6.40 -14.79
CA SER A 385 -30.12 5.10 -15.46
C SER A 385 -29.54 3.98 -14.57
N ALA A 386 -28.96 4.36 -13.43
CA ALA A 386 -28.42 3.50 -12.38
C ALA A 386 -27.52 2.35 -12.90
N PRO A 387 -26.43 2.64 -13.65
CA PRO A 387 -25.51 1.62 -14.11
C PRO A 387 -24.82 0.92 -12.92
N LEU A 388 -24.76 -0.41 -12.95
CA LEU A 388 -24.05 -1.23 -11.96
C LEU A 388 -22.54 -1.36 -12.23
N ASP A 389 -22.04 -0.61 -13.21
CA ASP A 389 -20.62 -0.47 -13.53
C ASP A 389 -20.19 0.98 -13.26
N ALA A 390 -19.18 1.13 -12.39
CA ALA A 390 -18.67 2.44 -12.00
C ALA A 390 -18.00 3.17 -13.17
N ALA A 391 -17.36 2.45 -14.10
CA ALA A 391 -16.75 3.06 -15.29
C ALA A 391 -17.82 3.61 -16.23
N GLN A 392 -18.92 2.88 -16.40
CA GLN A 392 -20.07 3.35 -17.17
C GLN A 392 -20.70 4.59 -16.54
N LEU A 393 -20.85 4.61 -15.20
CA LEU A 393 -21.33 5.79 -14.51
C LEU A 393 -20.39 6.97 -14.73
N ALA A 394 -19.08 6.77 -14.52
CA ALA A 394 -18.04 7.79 -14.64
C ALA A 394 -18.12 8.49 -16.00
N GLU A 395 -18.21 7.73 -17.09
CA GLU A 395 -18.34 8.29 -18.44
C GLU A 395 -19.62 9.12 -18.60
N SER A 396 -20.74 8.66 -18.03
CA SER A 396 -22.04 9.35 -18.15
C SER A 396 -22.14 10.64 -17.35
N VAL A 397 -21.31 10.80 -16.31
CA VAL A 397 -21.36 11.94 -15.38
C VAL A 397 -20.11 12.82 -15.42
N ARG A 398 -19.15 12.54 -16.31
CA ARG A 398 -17.81 13.17 -16.37
C ARG A 398 -17.82 14.71 -16.35
N ASP A 399 -18.85 15.33 -16.92
CA ASP A 399 -18.97 16.79 -17.00
C ASP A 399 -19.55 17.41 -15.72
N THR A 400 -20.19 16.60 -14.88
CA THR A 400 -20.95 17.03 -13.70
C THR A 400 -20.36 16.54 -12.38
N GLY A 401 -19.60 15.44 -12.40
CA GLY A 401 -19.06 14.78 -11.22
C GLY A 401 -18.25 13.53 -11.55
N ARG A 402 -18.08 12.67 -10.55
CA ARG A 402 -17.37 11.40 -10.63
C ARG A 402 -18.20 10.25 -10.06
N ALA A 403 -17.85 9.03 -10.45
CA ALA A 403 -18.38 7.81 -9.88
C ALA A 403 -17.40 7.23 -8.85
N VAL A 404 -17.91 6.84 -7.68
CA VAL A 404 -17.12 6.20 -6.62
C VAL A 404 -17.74 4.86 -6.28
N SER A 405 -16.95 3.78 -6.37
CA SER A 405 -17.37 2.48 -5.86
C SER A 405 -17.20 2.43 -4.34
N LEU A 406 -18.30 2.14 -3.65
CA LEU A 406 -18.37 1.88 -2.22
C LEU A 406 -18.72 0.41 -1.96
N ASN A 407 -18.29 -0.48 -2.86
CA ASN A 407 -18.55 -1.90 -2.75
C ASN A 407 -18.00 -2.46 -1.43
N GLY A 408 -18.78 -3.30 -0.77
CA GLY A 408 -18.42 -3.89 0.53
C GLY A 408 -18.87 -3.08 1.74
N CYS A 409 -19.22 -1.80 1.58
CA CYS A 409 -19.84 -1.03 2.67
C CYS A 409 -21.18 -1.65 3.12
N THR A 410 -21.56 -1.37 4.34
CA THR A 410 -22.87 -1.64 4.94
C THR A 410 -23.91 -0.64 4.44
N LEU A 411 -25.20 -0.96 4.63
CA LEU A 411 -26.26 0.00 4.33
C LEU A 411 -26.11 1.28 5.16
N GLU A 412 -25.73 1.17 6.43
CA GLU A 412 -25.57 2.34 7.31
C GLU A 412 -24.48 3.30 6.84
N GLU A 413 -23.34 2.75 6.37
CA GLU A 413 -22.24 3.55 5.82
C GLU A 413 -22.65 4.30 4.54
N ILE A 414 -23.39 3.66 3.63
CA ILE A 414 -23.79 4.31 2.36
C ILE A 414 -24.92 5.32 2.52
N LEU A 415 -25.74 5.22 3.58
CA LEU A 415 -26.78 6.23 3.86
C LEU A 415 -26.20 7.61 4.19
N TYR A 416 -24.92 7.68 4.58
CA TYR A 416 -24.20 8.95 4.66
C TYR A 416 -24.28 9.72 3.34
N GLN A 417 -24.05 9.06 2.19
CA GLN A 417 -24.08 9.71 0.87
C GLN A 417 -25.45 10.32 0.59
N VAL A 418 -26.51 9.53 0.80
CA VAL A 418 -27.89 9.98 0.60
C VAL A 418 -28.21 11.16 1.52
N SER A 419 -27.65 11.17 2.73
CA SER A 419 -27.79 12.29 3.67
C SER A 419 -27.10 13.58 3.21
N GLN A 420 -26.05 13.45 2.39
CA GLN A 420 -25.36 14.54 1.70
C GLN A 420 -25.97 14.83 0.32
N LEU A 421 -27.20 14.36 0.06
CA LEU A 421 -27.91 14.53 -1.21
C LEU A 421 -27.23 13.85 -2.42
N ARG A 422 -26.39 12.85 -2.17
CA ARG A 422 -25.73 12.04 -3.20
C ARG A 422 -26.44 10.70 -3.30
N PRO A 423 -27.17 10.41 -4.40
CA PRO A 423 -27.88 9.15 -4.52
C PRO A 423 -26.90 7.99 -4.65
N VAL A 424 -27.33 6.80 -4.25
CA VAL A 424 -26.51 5.58 -4.29
C VAL A 424 -27.18 4.54 -5.16
N ILE A 425 -26.46 4.07 -6.18
CA ILE A 425 -26.86 2.93 -7.00
C ILE A 425 -26.49 1.66 -6.23
N ALA A 426 -27.44 0.76 -6.08
CA ALA A 426 -27.29 -0.51 -5.39
C ALA A 426 -27.72 -1.68 -6.29
N ARG A 427 -27.04 -2.82 -6.16
CA ARG A 427 -27.47 -4.07 -6.79
C ARG A 427 -28.52 -4.76 -5.92
N GLY A 428 -29.75 -4.79 -6.41
CA GLY A 428 -30.85 -5.53 -5.81
C GLY A 428 -30.95 -6.98 -6.30
N GLN A 429 -32.06 -7.61 -5.95
CA GLN A 429 -32.37 -8.99 -6.30
C GLN A 429 -32.34 -9.23 -7.82
N ASP A 430 -31.91 -10.43 -8.22
CA ASP A 430 -31.75 -10.87 -9.62
C ASP A 430 -30.79 -9.98 -10.44
N GLY A 431 -29.91 -9.24 -9.77
CA GLY A 431 -28.95 -8.33 -10.40
C GLY A 431 -29.56 -7.02 -10.91
N LYS A 432 -30.77 -6.67 -10.48
CA LYS A 432 -31.44 -5.43 -10.89
C LYS A 432 -30.82 -4.21 -10.22
N ALA A 433 -30.63 -3.15 -10.98
CA ALA A 433 -30.20 -1.86 -10.45
C ALA A 433 -31.33 -1.19 -9.65
N LYS A 434 -30.98 -0.61 -8.52
CA LYS A 434 -31.86 0.21 -7.67
C LYS A 434 -31.14 1.51 -7.35
N LEU A 435 -31.85 2.63 -7.36
CA LEU A 435 -31.29 3.94 -6.98
C LEU A 435 -31.89 4.40 -5.64
N ILE A 436 -31.07 4.47 -4.61
CA ILE A 436 -31.47 4.95 -3.29
C ILE A 436 -31.43 6.48 -3.33
N ILE A 437 -32.60 7.09 -3.23
CA ILE A 437 -32.80 8.54 -3.31
C ILE A 437 -33.32 9.16 -2.01
N GLY A 438 -33.51 8.35 -0.97
CA GLY A 438 -33.93 8.84 0.32
C GLY A 438 -34.00 7.75 1.38
N PHE A 439 -34.13 8.18 2.63
CA PHE A 439 -34.38 7.30 3.77
C PHE A 439 -34.99 8.07 4.94
N ASP A 440 -35.66 7.32 5.80
CA ASP A 440 -36.07 7.74 7.13
C ASP A 440 -35.71 6.65 8.18
N THR A 441 -36.29 6.76 9.38
CA THR A 441 -36.06 5.81 10.47
C THR A 441 -36.44 4.36 10.10
N TYR A 442 -37.41 4.16 9.22
CA TYR A 442 -38.02 2.87 8.92
C TYR A 442 -37.83 2.40 7.48
N ASN A 443 -37.74 3.32 6.52
CA ASN A 443 -37.79 3.01 5.10
C ASN A 443 -36.67 3.67 4.32
N LEU A 444 -36.29 3.03 3.21
CA LEU A 444 -35.59 3.65 2.10
C LEU A 444 -36.61 4.12 1.05
N THR A 445 -36.32 5.22 0.37
CA THR A 445 -36.97 5.60 -0.89
C THR A 445 -36.09 5.14 -2.03
N VAL A 446 -36.58 4.17 -2.81
CA VAL A 446 -35.82 3.49 -3.87
C VAL A 446 -36.53 3.69 -5.20
N TYR A 447 -35.80 4.24 -6.17
CA TYR A 447 -36.21 4.38 -7.55
C TYR A 447 -35.75 3.17 -8.38
N ASP A 448 -36.66 2.61 -9.18
CA ASP A 448 -36.39 1.53 -10.13
C ASP A 448 -36.28 2.10 -11.55
N PRO A 449 -35.09 2.08 -12.18
CA PRO A 449 -34.89 2.63 -13.52
C PRO A 449 -35.64 1.87 -14.62
N ALA A 450 -36.03 0.61 -14.40
CA ALA A 450 -36.75 -0.19 -15.39
C ALA A 450 -38.24 0.16 -15.44
N THR A 451 -38.83 0.55 -14.31
CA THR A 451 -40.25 0.96 -14.23
C THR A 451 -40.44 2.47 -14.26
N GLY A 452 -39.42 3.24 -13.87
CA GLY A 452 -39.50 4.69 -13.71
C GLY A 452 -40.23 5.13 -12.45
N GLU A 453 -40.42 4.24 -11.48
CA GLU A 453 -41.19 4.50 -10.25
C GLU A 453 -40.32 4.48 -9.00
N ALA A 454 -40.65 5.33 -8.03
CA ALA A 454 -40.05 5.34 -6.69
C ALA A 454 -40.99 4.69 -5.68
N SER A 455 -40.45 3.87 -4.79
CA SER A 455 -41.19 3.12 -3.78
C SER A 455 -40.51 3.17 -2.41
N TYR A 456 -41.29 2.99 -1.34
CA TYR A 456 -40.75 2.80 0.00
C TYR A 456 -40.43 1.33 0.24
N GLN A 457 -39.21 1.05 0.72
CA GLN A 457 -38.76 -0.30 1.07
C GLN A 457 -38.31 -0.32 2.53
N GLY A 458 -38.70 -1.36 3.27
CA GLY A 458 -38.34 -1.49 4.69
C GLY A 458 -36.83 -1.60 4.85
N ARG A 459 -36.26 -0.84 5.79
CA ARG A 459 -34.80 -0.71 5.93
C ARG A 459 -34.08 -2.05 6.18
N GLN A 460 -34.64 -2.90 7.04
CA GLN A 460 -34.07 -4.23 7.32
C GLN A 460 -34.14 -5.16 6.11
N ASP A 461 -35.23 -5.11 5.35
CA ASP A 461 -35.41 -5.91 4.14
C ASP A 461 -34.42 -5.47 3.05
N SER A 462 -34.25 -4.16 2.87
CA SER A 462 -33.28 -3.60 1.93
C SER A 462 -31.84 -3.92 2.33
N GLU A 463 -31.49 -3.84 3.61
CA GLU A 463 -30.16 -4.23 4.11
C GLU A 463 -29.85 -5.68 3.79
N LYS A 464 -30.81 -6.58 4.08
CA LYS A 464 -30.68 -8.00 3.75
C LYS A 464 -30.56 -8.21 2.25
N GLU A 465 -31.41 -7.58 1.46
CA GLU A 465 -31.39 -7.71 0.00
C GLU A 465 -30.03 -7.31 -0.58
N PHE A 466 -29.53 -6.11 -0.26
CA PHE A 466 -28.26 -5.65 -0.83
C PHE A 466 -27.07 -6.48 -0.36
N THR A 467 -27.08 -6.92 0.91
CA THR A 467 -26.04 -7.80 1.46
C THR A 467 -26.02 -9.16 0.75
N ASP A 468 -27.19 -9.79 0.58
CA ASP A 468 -27.33 -11.07 -0.12
C ASP A 468 -26.92 -10.96 -1.61
N ASN A 469 -26.97 -9.75 -2.18
CA ASN A 469 -26.54 -9.44 -3.54
C ASN A 469 -25.14 -8.81 -3.60
N GLY A 470 -24.32 -9.01 -2.56
CA GLY A 470 -22.88 -8.75 -2.57
C GLY A 470 -22.48 -7.30 -2.29
N SER A 471 -23.36 -6.50 -1.67
CA SER A 471 -23.06 -5.13 -1.21
C SER A 471 -22.40 -4.27 -2.28
N VAL A 472 -22.96 -4.29 -3.49
CA VAL A 472 -22.47 -3.48 -4.61
C VAL A 472 -23.15 -2.12 -4.55
N TYR A 473 -22.34 -1.08 -4.35
CA TYR A 473 -22.77 0.29 -4.21
C TYR A 473 -21.88 1.22 -5.04
N ILE A 474 -22.52 2.09 -5.82
CA ILE A 474 -21.84 3.11 -6.62
C ILE A 474 -22.49 4.46 -6.32
N CYS A 475 -21.68 5.42 -5.91
CA CYS A 475 -22.10 6.76 -5.57
C CYS A 475 -21.70 7.75 -6.66
N TYR A 476 -22.55 8.75 -6.89
CA TYR A 476 -22.22 9.94 -7.67
C TYR A 476 -21.79 11.08 -6.74
N ILE A 477 -20.64 11.69 -7.03
CA ILE A 477 -20.13 12.85 -6.31
C ILE A 477 -19.98 13.97 -7.33
N GLU A 478 -20.69 15.07 -7.11
CA GLU A 478 -20.59 16.28 -7.93
C GLU A 478 -19.19 16.91 -7.88
N ASN A 479 -18.79 17.56 -8.97
CA ASN A 479 -17.55 18.33 -9.00
C ASN A 479 -17.67 19.53 -8.06
N ILE A 480 -16.57 19.89 -7.36
CA ILE A 480 -16.50 21.18 -6.67
C ILE A 480 -16.62 22.26 -7.75
N GLN A 481 -17.67 23.07 -7.69
CA GLN A 481 -17.67 24.33 -8.42
C GLN A 481 -16.67 25.25 -7.74
N GLU A 482 -15.61 25.67 -8.46
CA GLU A 482 -14.79 26.79 -8.01
C GLU A 482 -15.73 27.99 -7.79
N GLN A 483 -15.85 28.42 -6.53
CA GLN A 483 -16.45 29.72 -6.24
C GLN A 483 -15.48 30.77 -6.81
N GLN A 484 -15.78 31.27 -8.00
CA GLN A 484 -15.10 32.42 -8.61
C GLN A 484 -15.23 33.68 -7.77
#